data_AF-A0A6J1BMA9-F1
#
_entry.id   AF-A0A6J1BMA9-F1
#
_cell.length_a   1.000
_cell.length_b   1.000
_cell.length_c   1.000
_cell.angle_alpha   90.00
_cell.angle_beta   90.00
_cell.angle_gamma   90.00
#
_symmetry.space_group_name_H-M   'P 1'
#
loop_
_entity.id
_entity.type
_entity.pdbx_description
1 polymer ?
#
loop_
_entity_poly.entity_id
_entity_poly.type
_entity_poly.pdbx_seq_one_letter_code
_entity_poly.pdbx_strand_id
1 'polypeptide(L)'
;MALQKSIVANGQSINRSALFNGSNYPYWSTRMSIYIRAIDYEMWDVITYGPFILSTINVMTNEMIPKLRPEWTKVETKKVQTNFKAINTLHCALTPTEFNKVLSCTTAKQ
;
A
#
# COMPACT_ATOMS: atom_id res chain seq x y z
N MET A 1 7.82 49.52 9.17
CA MET A 1 6.53 48.79 9.20
C MET A 1 6.76 47.47 8.46
N ALA A 2 6.96 46.36 9.19
CA ALA A 2 7.25 45.06 8.59
C ALA A 2 5.95 44.43 8.05
N LEU A 3 5.97 44.01 6.79
CA LEU A 3 4.84 43.35 6.15
C LEU A 3 4.70 41.94 6.76
N GLN A 4 3.75 41.77 7.68
CA GLN A 4 3.35 40.45 8.17
C GLN A 4 2.73 39.68 6.99
N LYS A 5 3.51 38.80 6.34
CA LYS A 5 2.95 37.84 5.38
C LYS A 5 2.03 36.89 6.15
N SER A 6 0.72 37.11 6.09
CA SER A 6 -0.26 36.14 6.57
C SER A 6 -0.14 34.88 5.72
N ILE A 7 0.37 33.81 6.31
CA ILE A 7 0.35 32.48 5.68
C ILE A 7 -1.11 32.01 5.77
N VAL A 8 -1.84 32.08 4.66
CA VAL A 8 -3.11 31.37 4.54
C VAL A 8 -2.77 29.89 4.47
N ALA A 9 -2.99 29.18 5.58
CA ALA A 9 -2.80 27.74 5.64
C ALA A 9 -4.01 27.06 5.00
N ASN A 10 -3.84 26.57 3.77
CA ASN A 10 -4.86 25.74 3.12
C ASN A 10 -4.90 24.34 3.75
N GLY A 11 -6.10 23.76 3.80
CA GLY A 11 -6.29 22.36 4.20
C GLY A 11 -5.64 21.37 3.23
N GLN A 12 -5.39 20.15 3.72
CA GLN A 12 -4.81 19.06 2.91
C GLN A 12 -5.92 18.27 2.20
N SER A 13 -5.59 17.67 1.05
CA SER A 13 -6.54 16.81 0.32
C SER A 13 -6.87 15.54 1.11
N ILE A 14 -8.16 15.17 1.14
CA ILE A 14 -8.61 13.87 1.65
C ILE A 14 -8.54 12.77 0.58
N ASN A 15 -8.48 13.15 -0.69
CA ASN A 15 -8.53 12.24 -1.85
C ASN A 15 -7.15 11.95 -2.45
N ARG A 16 -6.09 12.53 -1.90
CA ARG A 16 -4.72 12.34 -2.40
C ARG A 16 -3.80 11.99 -1.24
N SER A 17 -2.99 10.96 -1.45
CA SER A 17 -1.92 10.59 -0.52
C SER A 17 -0.93 11.75 -0.34
N ALA A 18 -0.32 11.84 0.84
CA ALA A 18 0.82 12.71 1.07
C ALA A 18 2.04 12.18 0.29
N LEU A 19 2.71 13.06 -0.46
CA LEU A 19 3.92 12.70 -1.20
C LEU A 19 5.13 12.62 -0.24
N PHE A 20 5.90 11.54 -0.33
CA PHE A 20 7.15 11.35 0.39
C PHE A 20 8.34 11.68 -0.49
N ASN A 21 9.17 12.59 -0.02
CA ASN A 21 10.40 13.03 -0.70
C ASN A 21 11.68 12.62 0.06
N GLY A 22 11.58 11.69 1.01
CA GLY A 22 12.71 11.28 1.87
C GLY A 22 12.82 12.09 3.17
N SER A 23 12.00 13.11 3.40
CA SER A 23 12.03 13.94 4.61
C SER A 23 10.79 13.76 5.50
N ASN A 24 10.95 14.01 6.80
CA ASN A 24 9.88 13.96 7.81
C ASN A 24 9.05 12.66 7.75
N TYR A 25 9.75 11.52 7.78
CA TYR A 25 9.12 10.20 7.74
C TYR A 25 8.03 10.00 8.80
N PRO A 26 8.19 10.40 10.09
CA PRO A 26 7.13 10.20 11.09
C PRO A 26 5.81 10.89 10.73
N TYR A 27 5.87 12.10 10.16
CA TYR A 27 4.69 12.79 9.66
C TYR A 27 4.08 12.05 8.48
N TRP A 28 4.90 11.70 7.48
CA TRP A 28 4.42 11.01 6.28
C TRP A 28 3.81 9.65 6.61
N SER A 29 4.47 8.83 7.43
CA SER A 29 4.01 7.48 7.79
C SER A 29 2.70 7.52 8.58
N THR A 30 2.56 8.47 9.51
CA THR A 30 1.30 8.70 10.23
C THR A 30 0.18 9.08 9.25
N ARG A 31 0.43 10.02 8.34
CA ARG A 31 -0.57 10.45 7.35
C ARG A 31 -0.94 9.33 6.37
N MET A 32 0.04 8.57 5.90
CA MET A 32 -0.17 7.48 4.97
C MET A 32 -0.95 6.33 5.62
N SER A 33 -0.65 5.99 6.89
CA SER A 33 -1.40 4.96 7.62
C SER A 33 -2.88 5.33 7.77
N ILE A 34 -3.19 6.59 8.12
CA ILE A 34 -4.57 7.08 8.23
C ILE A 34 -5.26 7.04 6.86
N TYR A 35 -4.58 7.53 5.81
CA TYR A 35 -5.13 7.55 4.44
C TYR A 35 -5.50 6.14 3.96
N ILE A 36 -4.58 5.17 4.07
CA ILE A 36 -4.82 3.79 3.63
C ILE A 36 -5.97 3.16 4.43
N ARG A 37 -5.96 3.29 5.75
CA ARG A 37 -7.02 2.75 6.62
C ARG A 37 -8.39 3.37 6.32
N ALA A 38 -8.43 4.62 5.86
CA ALA A 38 -9.67 5.29 5.49
C ALA A 38 -10.24 4.81 4.14
N ILE A 39 -9.39 4.41 3.18
CA ILE A 39 -9.84 3.97 1.85
C ILE A 39 -10.09 2.46 1.75
N ASP A 40 -9.27 1.64 2.42
CA ASP A 40 -9.35 0.18 2.39
C ASP A 40 -8.52 -0.42 3.53
N TYR A 41 -9.19 -0.93 4.56
CA TYR A 41 -8.52 -1.53 5.70
C TYR A 41 -7.80 -2.85 5.34
N GLU A 42 -8.25 -3.59 4.33
CA GLU A 42 -7.56 -4.80 3.88
C GLU A 42 -6.18 -4.46 3.30
N MET A 43 -6.00 -3.27 2.70
CA MET A 43 -4.67 -2.82 2.26
C MET A 43 -3.74 -2.58 3.45
N TRP A 44 -4.27 -2.03 4.54
CA TRP A 44 -3.49 -1.84 5.77
C TRP A 44 -3.05 -3.19 6.37
N ASP A 45 -3.93 -4.18 6.36
CA ASP A 45 -3.60 -5.54 6.80
C ASP A 45 -2.51 -6.16 5.92
N VAL A 46 -2.56 -5.96 4.59
CA VAL A 46 -1.52 -6.46 3.69
C VAL A 46 -0.16 -5.79 3.95
N ILE A 47 -0.13 -4.49 4.24
CA ILE A 47 1.11 -3.78 4.58
C ILE A 47 1.68 -4.26 5.92
N THR A 48 0.81 -4.51 6.91
CA THR A 48 1.23 -4.85 8.28
C THR A 48 1.59 -6.34 8.41
N TYR A 49 0.73 -7.21 7.89
CA TYR A 49 0.82 -8.66 8.10
C TYR A 49 1.37 -9.40 6.90
N GLY A 50 1.19 -8.86 5.69
CA GLY A 50 1.68 -9.44 4.44
C GLY A 50 0.54 -9.80 3.49
N PRO A 51 0.85 -10.11 2.22
CA PRO A 51 -0.16 -10.44 1.24
C PRO A 51 -0.80 -11.81 1.54
N PHE A 52 -2.03 -11.99 1.08
CA PHE A 52 -2.66 -13.30 1.05
C PHE A 52 -1.93 -14.20 0.03
N ILE A 53 -1.38 -15.32 0.52
CA ILE A 53 -0.78 -16.35 -0.32
C ILE A 53 -1.86 -17.35 -0.70
N LEU A 54 -2.19 -17.42 -1.98
CA LEU A 54 -3.22 -18.33 -2.47
C LEU A 54 -2.62 -19.68 -2.83
N SER A 55 -3.05 -20.70 -2.10
CA SER A 55 -2.57 -22.08 -2.21
C SER A 55 -3.73 -23.06 -2.01
N THR A 56 -3.53 -24.28 -2.48
CA THR A 56 -4.43 -25.42 -2.29
C THR A 56 -3.64 -26.62 -1.76
N ILE A 57 -4.33 -27.63 -1.24
CA ILE A 57 -3.70 -28.87 -0.78
C ILE A 57 -3.65 -29.86 -1.95
N ASN A 58 -2.47 -30.41 -2.21
CA ASN A 58 -2.32 -31.55 -3.09
C ASN A 58 -2.93 -32.78 -2.39
N VAL A 59 -4.01 -33.33 -2.96
CA VAL A 59 -4.74 -34.45 -2.35
C VAL A 59 -3.90 -35.73 -2.25
N MET A 60 -2.89 -35.91 -3.11
CA MET A 60 -2.02 -37.09 -3.09
C MET A 60 -0.85 -36.96 -2.13
N THR A 61 -0.22 -35.78 -2.05
CA THR A 61 0.98 -35.56 -1.22
C THR A 61 0.68 -34.88 0.12
N ASN A 62 -0.53 -34.37 0.31
CA ASN A 62 -0.96 -33.54 1.43
C ASN A 62 -0.11 -32.27 1.64
N GLU A 63 0.55 -31.81 0.57
CA GLU A 63 1.39 -30.61 0.57
C GLU A 63 0.61 -29.37 0.13
N MET A 64 0.99 -28.21 0.65
CA MET A 64 0.44 -26.91 0.24
C MET A 64 1.14 -26.45 -1.04
N ILE A 65 0.40 -26.36 -2.14
CA ILE A 65 0.91 -25.96 -3.45
C ILE A 65 0.22 -24.67 -3.93
N PRO A 66 0.86 -23.85 -4.78
CA PRO A 66 0.20 -22.69 -5.39
C PRO A 66 -1.06 -23.10 -6.16
N LYS A 67 -2.15 -22.37 -5.95
CA LYS A 67 -3.40 -22.63 -6.69
C LYS A 67 -3.31 -22.05 -8.10
N LEU A 68 -3.73 -22.80 -9.12
CA LEU A 68 -3.65 -22.36 -10.51
C LEU A 68 -4.67 -21.26 -10.82
N ARG A 69 -4.28 -20.27 -11.64
CA ARG A 69 -5.12 -19.08 -11.94
C ARG A 69 -6.56 -19.41 -12.41
N PRO A 70 -6.82 -20.42 -13.26
CA PRO A 70 -8.18 -20.77 -13.68
C PRO A 70 -9.10 -21.22 -12.54
N GLU A 71 -8.54 -21.67 -11.42
CA GLU A 71 -9.28 -22.17 -10.25
C GLU A 71 -9.60 -21.07 -9.23
N TRP A 72 -9.13 -19.84 -9.48
CA TRP A 72 -9.30 -18.73 -8.55
C TRP A 72 -10.74 -18.25 -8.58
N THR A 73 -11.34 -18.14 -7.40
CA THR A 73 -12.64 -17.49 -7.22
C THR A 73 -12.50 -15.97 -7.31
N LYS A 74 -13.63 -15.28 -7.48
CA LYS A 74 -13.67 -13.81 -7.44
C LYS A 74 -13.16 -13.26 -6.10
N VAL A 75 -13.48 -13.94 -4.99
CA VAL A 75 -13.03 -13.55 -3.64
C VAL A 75 -11.52 -13.70 -3.49
N GLU A 76 -10.96 -14.83 -3.92
CA GLU A 76 -9.52 -15.07 -3.90
C GLU A 76 -8.76 -14.08 -4.80
N THR A 77 -9.30 -13.80 -5.98
CA THR A 77 -8.76 -12.78 -6.89
C THR A 77 -8.72 -11.41 -6.23
N LYS A 78 -9.80 -11.01 -5.51
CA LYS A 78 -9.85 -9.74 -4.78
C LYS A 78 -8.76 -9.69 -3.70
N LYS A 79 -8.58 -10.75 -2.91
CA LYS A 79 -7.56 -10.82 -1.86
C LYS A 79 -6.14 -10.67 -2.41
N VAL A 80 -5.82 -11.35 -3.51
CA VAL A 80 -4.50 -11.19 -4.17
C VAL A 80 -4.34 -9.78 -4.75
N GLN A 81 -5.41 -9.22 -5.35
CA GLN A 81 -5.40 -7.87 -5.90
C GLN A 81 -5.14 -6.80 -4.83
N THR A 82 -5.57 -7.01 -3.58
CA THR A 82 -5.34 -6.06 -2.47
C THR A 82 -3.85 -5.74 -2.27
N ASN A 83 -2.93 -6.71 -2.45
CA ASN A 83 -1.49 -6.45 -2.40
C ASN A 83 -1.04 -5.46 -3.48
N PHE A 84 -1.47 -5.67 -4.72
CA PHE A 84 -1.11 -4.79 -5.83
C PHE A 84 -1.72 -3.39 -5.67
N LYS A 85 -2.92 -3.28 -5.10
CA LYS A 85 -3.51 -1.98 -4.75
C LYS A 85 -2.69 -1.26 -3.67
N ALA A 86 -2.23 -1.98 -2.64
CA ALA A 86 -1.38 -1.43 -1.60
C ALA A 86 -0.03 -0.95 -2.15
N ILE A 87 0.64 -1.78 -2.97
CA ILE A 87 1.89 -1.41 -3.67
C ILE A 87 1.66 -0.16 -4.53
N ASN A 88 0.64 -0.15 -5.37
CA ASN A 88 0.33 1.00 -6.23
C ASN A 88 0.08 2.27 -5.39
N THR A 89 -0.68 2.15 -4.30
CA THR A 89 -0.99 3.27 -3.40
C THR A 89 0.27 3.83 -2.75
N LEU A 90 1.18 2.96 -2.28
CA LEU A 90 2.47 3.36 -1.73
C LEU A 90 3.34 4.00 -2.80
N HIS A 91 3.47 3.40 -3.98
CA HIS A 91 4.28 3.92 -5.09
C HIS A 91 3.82 5.30 -5.56
N CYS A 92 2.52 5.54 -5.68
CA CYS A 92 1.97 6.86 -6.02
C CYS A 92 2.24 7.93 -4.96
N ALA A 93 2.59 7.53 -3.74
CA ALA A 93 2.93 8.42 -2.65
C ALA A 93 4.43 8.70 -2.54
N LEU A 94 5.25 8.25 -3.49
CA LEU A 94 6.71 8.46 -3.50
C LEU A 94 7.12 9.43 -4.61
N THR A 95 8.15 10.23 -4.36
CA THR A 95 8.89 10.88 -5.45
C THR A 95 9.61 9.84 -6.30
N PRO A 96 9.99 10.15 -7.55
CA PRO A 96 10.75 9.23 -8.39
C PRO A 96 12.03 8.68 -7.71
N THR A 97 12.72 9.53 -6.95
CA THR A 97 13.93 9.14 -6.19
C THR A 97 13.63 8.10 -5.12
N GLU A 98 12.54 8.27 -4.36
CA GLU A 98 12.15 7.31 -3.32
C GLU A 98 11.54 6.04 -3.93
N PHE A 99 10.76 6.17 -5.01
CA PHE A 99 10.22 5.05 -5.77
C PHE A 99 11.32 4.08 -6.23
N ASN A 100 12.43 4.62 -6.76
CA ASN A 100 13.53 3.80 -7.25
C ASN A 100 14.17 2.92 -6.15
N LYS A 101 14.05 3.30 -4.88
CA LYS A 101 14.58 2.51 -3.77
C LYS A 101 13.75 1.26 -3.48
N VAL A 102 12.47 1.26 -3.86
CA VAL A 102 11.51 0.19 -3.56
C VAL A 102 10.93 -0.49 -4.81
N LEU A 103 11.41 -0.12 -6.01
CA LEU A 103 10.85 -0.60 -7.28
C LEU A 103 10.86 -2.12 -7.42
N SER A 104 11.80 -2.81 -6.76
CA SER A 104 11.98 -4.26 -6.82
C SER A 104 11.10 -5.01 -5.81
N CYS A 105 10.41 -4.30 -4.92
CA CYS A 105 9.54 -4.88 -3.91
C CYS A 105 8.30 -5.50 -4.56
N THR A 106 8.09 -6.80 -4.35
CA THR A 106 6.94 -7.55 -4.89
C THR A 106 5.75 -7.62 -3.93
N THR A 107 5.96 -7.24 -2.67
CA THR A 107 4.96 -7.24 -1.59
C THR A 107 4.91 -5.88 -0.93
N ALA A 108 3.72 -5.44 -0.51
CA ALA A 108 3.57 -4.15 0.18
C ALA A 108 4.24 -4.15 1.56
N LYS A 109 4.28 -5.31 2.23
CA LYS A 109 5.10 -5.56 3.42
C LYS A 109 6.55 -5.79 2.99
N GLN A 110 7.48 -5.05 3.58
CA GLN A 110 8.93 -5.17 3.41
C GLN A 110 9.61 -5.27 4.77
#